data_AF-A0A3D3AGW9-F1
#
_entry.id   AF-A0A3D3AGW9-F1
#
_cell.length_a   1.000
_cell.length_b   1.000
_cell.length_c   1.000
_cell.angle_alpha   90.00
_cell.angle_beta   90.00
_cell.angle_gamma   90.00
#
_symmetry.space_group_name_H-M   'P 1'
#
loop_
_entity.id
_entity.type
_entity.pdbx_description
1 polymer ?
#
loop_
_entity_poly.entity_id
_entity_poly.type
_entity_poly.pdbx_seq_one_letter_code
_entity_poly.pdbx_strand_id
1 'polypeptide(L)'
;IYKGIFKDIKDMPEDLRNHLRYSEDVFRVQSKVYEKYHVEDPSVFYYGEDAWSIAKYKDKDGKDVEVQPVYQVMKLPSEDQAEFLLTLPFTVAKKENMVSWLAIRMGSDGVPDMVLIKFPQQTSVYGPQQFNSKINTDTAIASQLTLLSQ
;
A
#
# COMPACT_ATOMS: atom_id res chain seq x y z
N ILE A 1 6.32 -5.67 -30.34
CA ILE A 1 7.44 -4.76 -29.97
C ILE A 1 8.27 -5.56 -28.98
N TYR A 2 9.54 -5.86 -29.31
CA TYR A 2 10.46 -6.84 -28.66
C TYR A 2 10.16 -8.34 -28.90
N LYS A 3 10.45 -8.85 -30.11
CA LYS A 3 10.52 -10.31 -30.36
C LYS A 3 11.93 -10.81 -30.03
N GLY A 4 12.04 -11.87 -29.22
CA GLY A 4 13.30 -12.60 -28.98
C GLY A 4 14.24 -12.05 -27.91
N ILE A 5 13.87 -10.97 -27.21
CA ILE A 5 14.67 -10.40 -26.09
C ILE A 5 14.31 -11.07 -24.76
N PHE A 6 13.05 -11.46 -24.60
CA PHE A 6 12.56 -12.13 -23.40
C PHE A 6 12.56 -13.65 -23.62
N LYS A 7 13.09 -14.39 -22.64
CA LYS A 7 12.94 -15.84 -22.52
C LYS A 7 11.67 -16.16 -21.74
N ASP A 8 11.21 -17.41 -21.82
CA ASP A 8 10.09 -17.86 -21.00
C ASP A 8 10.48 -17.74 -19.51
N ILE A 9 9.52 -17.34 -18.66
CA ILE A 9 9.75 -17.23 -17.21
C ILE A 9 10.14 -18.59 -16.60
N LYS A 10 9.74 -19.70 -17.24
CA LYS A 10 10.14 -21.06 -16.87
C LYS A 10 11.63 -21.33 -17.06
N ASP A 11 12.30 -20.59 -17.93
CA ASP A 11 13.75 -20.69 -18.16
C ASP A 11 14.57 -19.86 -17.17
N MET A 12 13.92 -19.14 -16.26
CA MET A 12 14.59 -18.33 -15.23
C MET A 12 15.22 -19.23 -14.16
N PRO A 13 16.49 -19.01 -13.79
CA PRO A 13 17.12 -19.70 -12.66
C PRO A 13 16.29 -19.56 -11.39
N GLU A 14 16.19 -20.64 -10.62
CA GLU A 14 15.39 -20.71 -9.38
C GLU A 14 15.74 -19.59 -8.40
N ASP A 15 17.03 -19.30 -8.23
CA ASP A 15 17.51 -18.23 -7.35
C ASP A 15 16.94 -16.85 -7.75
N LEU A 16 16.90 -16.53 -9.04
CA LEU A 16 16.31 -15.26 -9.51
C LEU A 16 14.79 -15.26 -9.36
N ARG A 17 14.15 -16.41 -9.58
CA ARG A 17 12.70 -16.57 -9.47
C ARG A 17 12.23 -16.32 -8.04
N ASN A 18 12.99 -16.77 -7.04
CA ASN A 18 12.70 -16.57 -5.62
C ASN A 18 12.82 -15.10 -5.17
N HIS A 19 13.44 -14.25 -5.99
CA HIS A 19 13.65 -12.82 -5.70
C HIS A 19 12.88 -11.91 -6.66
N LEU A 20 11.92 -12.46 -7.42
CA LEU A 20 11.08 -11.67 -8.31
C LEU A 20 10.28 -10.63 -7.53
N ARG A 21 10.31 -9.40 -8.03
CA ARG A 21 9.57 -8.28 -7.46
C ARG A 21 8.40 -7.92 -8.35
N TYR A 22 7.26 -7.70 -7.73
CA TYR A 22 6.09 -7.16 -8.39
C TYR A 22 6.30 -5.70 -8.78
N SER A 23 6.01 -5.32 -10.01
CA SER A 23 6.21 -3.93 -10.46
C SER A 23 5.35 -2.93 -9.68
N GLU A 24 5.99 -1.91 -9.12
CA GLU A 24 5.32 -0.80 -8.43
C GLU A 24 4.33 -0.06 -9.35
N ASP A 25 4.70 0.15 -10.62
CA ASP A 25 3.85 0.85 -11.58
C ASP A 25 2.58 0.07 -11.90
N VAL A 26 2.70 -1.24 -12.14
CA VAL A 26 1.55 -2.12 -12.37
C VAL A 26 0.65 -2.12 -11.15
N PHE A 27 1.24 -2.26 -9.96
CA PHE A 27 0.49 -2.25 -8.70
C PHE A 27 -0.21 -0.91 -8.45
N ARG A 28 0.44 0.21 -8.75
CA ARG A 28 -0.15 1.56 -8.63
C ARG A 28 -1.35 1.72 -9.54
N VAL A 29 -1.25 1.26 -10.79
CA VAL A 29 -2.37 1.30 -11.75
C VAL A 29 -3.54 0.43 -11.28
N GLN A 30 -3.26 -0.80 -10.85
CA GLN A 30 -4.28 -1.70 -10.30
C GLN A 30 -4.97 -1.08 -9.07
N SER A 31 -4.18 -0.50 -8.18
CA SER A 31 -4.69 0.17 -6.97
C SER A 31 -5.58 1.36 -7.30
N LYS A 32 -5.22 2.17 -8.31
CA LYS A 32 -6.05 3.28 -8.81
C LYS A 32 -7.38 2.81 -9.39
N VAL A 33 -7.39 1.69 -10.10
CA VAL A 33 -8.65 1.08 -10.55
C VAL A 33 -9.46 0.62 -9.34
N TYR A 34 -8.81 0.01 -8.36
CA TYR A 34 -9.47 -0.53 -7.16
C TYR A 34 -10.15 0.53 -6.28
N GLU A 35 -9.72 1.80 -6.31
CA GLU A 35 -10.37 2.92 -5.61
C GLU A 35 -11.89 2.98 -5.87
N LYS A 36 -12.34 2.59 -7.07
CA LYS A 36 -13.75 2.64 -7.48
C LYS A 36 -14.39 1.26 -7.66
N TYR A 37 -13.63 0.28 -8.15
CA TYR A 37 -14.18 -1.01 -8.57
C TYR A 37 -14.15 -2.10 -7.49
N HIS A 38 -13.84 -1.76 -6.24
CA HIS A 38 -13.98 -2.67 -5.10
C HIS A 38 -15.44 -2.83 -4.63
N VAL A 39 -16.35 -1.96 -5.09
CA VAL A 39 -17.77 -1.98 -4.77
C VAL A 39 -18.50 -2.84 -5.80
N GLU A 40 -19.05 -3.96 -5.35
CA GLU A 40 -19.81 -4.89 -6.21
C GLU A 40 -21.30 -4.51 -6.30
N ASP A 41 -21.83 -3.79 -5.32
CA ASP A 41 -23.23 -3.34 -5.31
C ASP A 41 -23.43 -2.13 -6.26
N PRO A 42 -24.26 -2.25 -7.31
CA PRO A 42 -24.46 -1.18 -8.28
C PRO A 42 -25.09 0.10 -7.70
N SER A 43 -25.91 -0.03 -6.66
CA SER A 43 -26.56 1.12 -6.02
C SER A 43 -25.52 1.91 -5.22
N VAL A 44 -24.70 1.22 -4.42
CA VAL A 44 -23.59 1.86 -3.69
C VAL A 44 -22.57 2.49 -4.65
N PHE A 45 -22.28 1.81 -5.76
CA PHE A 45 -21.39 2.33 -6.80
C PHE A 45 -21.95 3.61 -7.44
N TYR A 46 -23.25 3.65 -7.75
CA TYR A 46 -23.89 4.81 -8.37
C TYR A 46 -23.89 6.05 -7.45
N TYR A 47 -24.17 5.88 -6.15
CA TYR A 47 -24.16 6.99 -5.20
C TYR A 47 -22.74 7.41 -4.79
N GLY A 48 -21.74 6.54 -4.96
CA GLY A 48 -20.33 6.83 -4.65
C GLY A 48 -20.07 7.02 -3.15
N GLU A 49 -20.94 6.50 -2.29
CA GLU A 49 -20.89 6.69 -0.84
C GLU A 49 -19.72 5.94 -0.17
N ASP A 50 -19.24 4.84 -0.78
CA ASP A 50 -18.13 4.02 -0.30
C ASP A 50 -16.89 4.11 -1.21
N ALA A 51 -16.70 5.23 -1.90
CA ALA A 51 -15.49 5.41 -2.70
C ALA A 51 -14.24 5.45 -1.79
N TRP A 52 -13.16 4.82 -2.23
CA TRP A 52 -11.87 4.85 -1.53
C TRP A 52 -10.89 5.78 -2.24
N SER A 53 -9.79 6.11 -1.58
CA SER A 53 -8.69 6.85 -2.17
C SER A 53 -7.36 6.31 -1.66
N ILE A 54 -6.33 6.29 -2.50
CA ILE A 54 -4.96 6.05 -2.04
C ILE A 54 -4.65 7.07 -0.95
N ALA A 55 -4.12 6.59 0.16
CA ALA A 55 -3.86 7.44 1.30
C ALA A 55 -2.88 8.56 0.92
N LYS A 56 -3.05 9.71 1.57
CA LYS A 56 -2.17 10.86 1.42
C LYS A 56 -1.47 11.18 2.72
N TYR A 57 -0.36 11.88 2.61
CA TYR A 57 0.36 12.47 3.72
C TYR A 57 0.83 13.87 3.35
N LYS A 58 1.12 14.68 4.36
CA LYS A 58 1.72 16.01 4.18
C LYS A 58 3.23 15.87 3.97
N ASP A 59 3.74 16.34 2.84
CA ASP A 59 5.19 16.44 2.61
C ASP A 59 5.83 17.54 3.47
N LYS A 60 7.14 17.76 3.29
CA LYS A 60 7.90 18.79 4.02
C LYS A 60 7.38 20.22 3.78
N ASP A 61 6.72 20.47 2.64
CA ASP A 61 6.13 21.76 2.29
C ASP A 61 4.66 21.88 2.75
N GLY A 62 4.10 20.85 3.39
CA GLY A 62 2.69 20.80 3.78
C GLY A 62 1.72 20.51 2.62
N LYS A 63 2.21 20.02 1.48
CA LYS A 63 1.36 19.61 0.35
C LYS A 63 0.89 18.17 0.55
N ASP A 64 -0.33 17.88 0.08
CA ASP A 64 -0.85 16.52 0.09
C ASP A 64 -0.22 15.70 -1.04
N VAL A 65 0.51 14.66 -0.66
CA VAL A 65 1.16 13.73 -1.58
C VAL A 65 0.58 12.34 -1.36
N GLU A 66 0.28 11.64 -2.45
CA GLU A 66 -0.16 10.26 -2.40
C GLU A 66 0.98 9.35 -1.95
N VAL A 67 0.67 8.43 -1.04
CA VAL A 67 1.59 7.36 -0.67
C VAL A 67 1.92 6.56 -1.92
N GLN A 68 3.20 6.32 -2.15
CA GLN A 68 3.68 5.44 -3.22
C GLN A 68 3.71 4.00 -2.71
N PRO A 69 3.65 3.00 -3.62
CA PRO A 69 3.91 1.62 -3.23
C PRO A 69 5.25 1.47 -2.50
N VAL A 70 5.27 0.75 -1.39
CA VAL A 70 6.49 0.51 -0.61
C VAL A 70 6.74 -0.98 -0.44
N TYR A 71 7.95 -1.42 -0.78
CA TYR A 71 8.44 -2.73 -0.42
C TYR A 71 8.88 -2.76 1.04
N GLN A 72 8.40 -3.74 1.79
CA GLN A 72 8.76 -3.90 3.18
C GLN A 72 8.64 -5.36 3.63
N VAL A 73 9.40 -5.72 4.65
CA VAL A 73 9.30 -7.01 5.31
C VAL A 73 8.40 -6.85 6.53
N MET A 74 7.29 -7.58 6.58
CA MET A 74 6.39 -7.54 7.73
C MET A 74 5.63 -8.84 7.90
N LYS A 75 5.12 -9.08 9.10
CA LYS A 75 4.25 -10.20 9.45
C LYS A 75 2.79 -9.78 9.25
N LEU A 76 2.05 -10.50 8.40
CA LEU A 76 0.60 -10.29 8.27
C LEU A 76 -0.13 -10.85 9.50
N PRO A 77 -1.29 -10.31 9.89
CA PRO A 77 -2.01 -10.77 11.07
C PRO A 77 -2.39 -12.26 11.06
N SER A 78 -2.57 -12.85 9.87
CA SER A 78 -2.94 -14.26 9.67
C SER A 78 -1.75 -15.20 9.50
N GLU A 79 -0.54 -14.67 9.43
CA GLU A 79 0.67 -15.45 9.12
C GLU A 79 1.58 -15.50 10.34
N ASP A 80 2.41 -16.53 10.44
CA ASP A 80 3.36 -16.69 11.55
C ASP A 80 4.75 -16.13 11.28
N GLN A 81 5.10 -15.99 10.00
CA GLN A 81 6.41 -15.53 9.54
C GLN A 81 6.32 -14.15 8.88
N ALA A 82 7.44 -13.43 8.88
CA ALA A 82 7.56 -12.17 8.15
C ALA A 82 7.78 -12.45 6.67
N GLU A 83 7.09 -11.70 5.82
CA GLU A 83 7.13 -11.86 4.36
C GLU A 83 7.54 -10.55 3.70
N PHE A 84 8.10 -10.65 2.49
CA PHE A 84 8.42 -9.48 1.69
C PHE A 84 7.19 -9.08 0.87
N LEU A 85 6.68 -7.87 1.14
CA LEU A 85 5.42 -7.37 0.61
C LEU A 85 5.62 -6.04 -0.11
N LEU A 86 4.87 -5.84 -1.19
CA LEU A 86 4.64 -4.51 -1.77
C LEU A 86 3.29 -3.99 -1.27
N THR A 87 3.26 -2.84 -0.62
CA THR A 87 2.05 -2.41 0.10
C THR A 87 1.59 -1.00 -0.28
N LEU A 88 0.29 -0.74 -0.18
CA LEU A 88 -0.33 0.56 -0.44
C LEU A 88 -1.61 0.76 0.40
N PRO A 89 -1.64 1.76 1.30
CA PRO A 89 -2.81 2.04 2.15
C PRO A 89 -3.92 2.81 1.42
N PHE A 90 -5.17 2.53 1.79
CA PHE A 90 -6.37 3.23 1.34
C PHE A 90 -7.07 3.96 2.49
N THR A 91 -7.60 5.15 2.20
CA THR A 91 -8.50 5.90 3.07
C THR A 91 -9.90 5.98 2.46
N VAL A 92 -10.90 6.28 3.29
CA VAL A 92 -12.23 6.64 2.78
C VAL A 92 -12.10 7.93 1.95
N ALA A 93 -12.78 8.01 0.81
CA ALA A 93 -12.72 9.21 -0.04
C ALA A 93 -13.09 10.46 0.77
N LYS A 94 -12.29 11.52 0.60
CA LYS A 94 -12.42 12.81 1.31
C LYS A 94 -12.24 12.75 2.83
N LYS A 95 -11.80 11.62 3.38
CA LYS A 95 -11.42 11.47 4.80
C LYS A 95 -9.98 10.96 4.90
N GLU A 96 -9.42 11.09 6.09
CA GLU A 96 -8.04 10.67 6.38
C GLU A 96 -7.95 9.31 7.09
N ASN A 97 -9.08 8.75 7.51
CA ASN A 97 -9.12 7.47 8.21
C ASN A 97 -8.83 6.33 7.24
N MET A 98 -7.98 5.40 7.66
CA MET A 98 -7.70 4.20 6.87
C MET A 98 -8.89 3.26 6.88
N VAL A 99 -9.22 2.75 5.70
CA VAL A 99 -10.29 1.75 5.48
C VAL A 99 -9.72 0.40 5.10
N SER A 100 -8.59 0.39 4.41
CA SER A 100 -7.98 -0.85 3.95
C SER A 100 -6.49 -0.68 3.68
N TRP A 101 -5.80 -1.81 3.61
CA TRP A 101 -4.44 -1.92 3.13
C TRP A 101 -4.37 -2.98 2.03
N LEU A 102 -3.82 -2.63 0.87
CA LEU A 102 -3.58 -3.59 -0.20
C LEU A 102 -2.11 -4.00 -0.18
N ALA A 103 -1.85 -5.30 -0.28
CA ALA A 103 -0.52 -5.86 -0.29
C ALA A 103 -0.38 -6.88 -1.43
N ILE A 104 0.79 -6.93 -2.04
CA ILE A 104 1.22 -8.05 -2.89
C ILE A 104 2.24 -8.85 -2.10
N ARG A 105 1.94 -10.13 -1.88
CA ARG A 105 2.86 -11.13 -1.33
C ARG A 105 3.80 -11.61 -2.41
N MET A 106 5.09 -11.55 -2.16
CA MET A 106 6.09 -12.14 -3.04
C MET A 106 6.40 -13.55 -2.54
N GLY A 107 5.59 -14.51 -2.99
CA GLY A 107 5.73 -15.91 -2.61
C GLY A 107 7.02 -16.53 -3.14
N SER A 108 7.49 -17.58 -2.46
CA SER A 108 8.69 -18.35 -2.83
C SER A 108 8.55 -19.13 -4.14
N ASP A 109 7.34 -19.25 -4.70
CA ASP A 109 7.10 -19.88 -6.00
C ASP A 109 7.20 -18.88 -7.19
N GLY A 110 7.48 -17.60 -6.87
CA GLY A 110 7.55 -16.50 -7.82
C GLY A 110 6.19 -16.02 -8.32
N VAL A 111 5.08 -16.48 -7.73
CA VAL A 111 3.74 -16.03 -8.08
C VAL A 111 3.29 -14.95 -7.08
N PRO A 112 3.11 -13.70 -7.52
CA PRO A 112 2.62 -12.64 -6.65
C PRO A 112 1.15 -12.87 -6.31
N ASP A 113 0.80 -12.80 -5.03
CA ASP A 113 -0.59 -12.89 -4.56
C ASP A 113 -1.07 -11.55 -4.00
N MET A 114 -2.26 -11.11 -4.39
CA MET A 114 -2.82 -9.83 -3.98
C MET A 114 -3.79 -10.02 -2.81
N VAL A 115 -3.47 -9.39 -1.69
CA VAL A 115 -4.24 -9.49 -0.45
C VAL A 115 -4.77 -8.13 -0.06
N LEU A 116 -6.07 -8.05 0.17
CA LEU A 116 -6.74 -6.87 0.71
C LEU A 116 -7.08 -7.07 2.18
N ILE A 117 -6.55 -6.20 3.03
CA ILE A 117 -6.77 -6.19 4.46
C ILE A 117 -7.71 -5.04 4.80
N LYS A 118 -8.98 -5.35 5.05
CA LYS A 118 -9.99 -4.35 5.45
C LYS A 118 -9.92 -4.10 6.95
N PHE A 119 -9.95 -2.83 7.35
CA PHE A 119 -10.00 -2.47 8.77
C PHE A 119 -11.44 -2.40 9.28
N PRO A 120 -11.69 -2.66 10.58
CA PRO A 120 -13.02 -2.56 11.15
C PRO A 120 -13.56 -1.12 11.07
N GLN A 121 -14.75 -0.94 10.52
CA GLN A 121 -15.39 0.38 10.40
C GLN A 121 -15.67 1.06 11.77
N GLN A 122 -15.76 0.28 12.84
CA GLN A 122 -16.03 0.77 14.19
C GLN A 122 -14.80 1.36 14.89
N THR A 123 -13.59 1.10 14.39
CA THR A 123 -12.34 1.62 14.99
C THR A 123 -11.69 2.58 14.00
N SER A 124 -11.52 3.84 14.41
CA SER A 124 -10.84 4.84 13.56
C SER A 124 -9.35 4.51 13.51
N VAL A 125 -8.93 3.74 12.51
CA VAL A 125 -7.52 3.48 12.24
C VAL A 125 -6.91 4.75 11.63
N TYR A 126 -5.86 5.26 12.27
CA TYR A 126 -5.19 6.47 11.81
C TYR A 126 -4.56 6.25 10.43
N GLY A 127 -4.84 7.16 9.50
CA GLY A 127 -4.13 7.18 8.23
C GLY A 127 -2.73 7.81 8.32
N PRO A 128 -1.93 7.71 7.25
CA PRO A 128 -0.58 8.25 7.19
C PRO A 128 -0.52 9.74 7.55
N GLN A 129 -1.48 10.54 7.10
CA GLN A 129 -1.55 11.95 7.46
C GLN A 129 -1.76 12.18 8.96
N GLN A 130 -2.73 11.48 9.57
CA GLN A 130 -3.02 11.60 11.01
C GLN A 130 -1.83 11.14 11.86
N PHE A 131 -1.14 10.09 11.42
CA PHE A 131 0.08 9.61 12.06
C PHE A 131 1.23 10.62 11.93
N ASN A 132 1.45 11.21 10.75
CA ASN A 132 2.46 12.25 10.53
C ASN A 132 2.20 13.49 11.41
N SER A 133 0.93 13.93 11.51
CA SER A 133 0.54 15.02 12.40
C SER A 133 0.83 14.70 13.86
N LYS A 134 0.60 13.45 14.31
CA LYS A 134 0.94 13.02 15.68
C LYS A 134 2.44 13.04 15.93
N ILE A 135 3.25 12.51 15.02
CA ILE A 135 4.72 12.55 15.13
C ILE A 135 5.23 13.99 15.27
N ASN A 136 4.72 14.91 14.44
CA ASN A 136 5.18 16.30 14.45
C ASN A 136 4.70 17.10 15.67
N THR A 137 3.58 16.71 16.28
CA THR A 137 3.01 17.40 17.46
C THR A 137 3.51 16.80 18.79
N ASP A 138 4.03 15.58 18.77
CA ASP A 138 4.63 14.94 19.94
C ASP A 138 5.99 15.57 20.25
N THR A 139 6.06 16.29 21.36
CA THR A 139 7.25 17.04 21.79
C THR A 139 8.45 16.16 22.12
N ALA A 140 8.22 14.90 22.55
CA ALA A 140 9.31 13.97 22.82
C ALA A 140 9.93 13.45 21.51
N ILE A 141 9.10 13.20 20.49
CA ILE A 141 9.57 12.71 19.19
C ILE A 141 10.17 13.85 18.34
N ALA A 142 9.54 15.02 18.34
CA ALA A 142 9.99 16.18 17.59
C ALA A 142 11.39 16.67 18.04
N SER A 143 11.68 16.60 19.34
CA SER A 143 13.01 16.95 19.87
C SER A 143 14.10 15.98 19.43
N GLN A 144 13.81 14.68 19.36
CA GLN A 144 14.75 13.66 18.88
C GLN A 144 14.99 13.76 17.37
N LEU A 145 13.93 13.98 16.56
CA LEU A 145 14.05 14.19 15.12
C LEU A 145 14.91 15.42 14.78
N THR A 146 14.73 16.51 15.54
CA THR A 146 15.55 17.72 15.39
C THR A 146 17.04 17.42 15.67
N LEU A 147 17.34 16.65 16.72
CA LEU A 147 18.70 16.22 17.04
C LEU A 147 19.33 15.32 15.97
N LEU A 148 18.55 14.41 15.38
CA LEU A 148 18.99 13.50 14.32
C LEU A 148 19.20 14.21 12.98
N SER A 149 18.60 15.38 12.79
CA SER A 149 18.73 16.22 11.60
C SER A 149 19.89 17.22 11.65
N GLN A 150 20.67 17.23 12.74
CA GLN A 150 21.96 17.92 12.85
C GLN A 150 23.09 17.04 12.33
#